data_AF-A0A2T0J5A9-F1
#
_entry.id   AF-A0A2T0J5A9-F1
#
_cell.length_a   1.000
_cell.length_b   1.000
_cell.length_c   1.000
_cell.angle_alpha   90.00
_cell.angle_beta   90.00
_cell.angle_gamma   90.00
#
_symmetry.space_group_name_H-M   'P 1'
#
loop_
_entity.id
_entity.type
_entity.pdbx_description
1 polymer ?
#
loop_
_entity_poly.entity_id
_entity_poly.type
_entity_poly.pdbx_seq_one_letter_code
_entity_poly.pdbx_strand_id
1 'polypeptide(L)'
;MRLAVFLPLALAGVAATSAVPTPAAIHVYLGADGAMYLGADTLKGSLAWVATRDGRTFDPSSEPVGTTSPQCSLAAPVTCYRVVPERMAVEIRTGTGPWQESWGPTEKQMDELYDAYPDRGSFRLESESLAVLDVPGGHVVAVANRRDGFAVREVDGTWRRIGFPTMPDDPAPVEFGKEAAGMFTFVLVVLLGGLLLSAVPAWRAHRRGNPHVWWLLLAQVCCGGPVLWIAFDAMRKHDPVTSFGVTGSVLVFLSASTCTALAMAFAWAGRTSVRDS
;
A
#
# COMPACT_ATOMS: atom_id res chain seq x y z
N MET A 1 13.99 -34.23 -38.40
CA MET A 1 14.79 -33.17 -37.76
C MET A 1 13.95 -31.91 -37.57
N ARG A 2 13.28 -31.71 -36.41
CA ARG A 2 12.61 -30.45 -36.02
C ARG A 2 12.57 -30.27 -34.48
N LEU A 3 13.62 -30.69 -33.75
CA LEU A 3 13.67 -30.62 -32.28
C LEU A 3 14.64 -29.56 -31.74
N ALA A 4 15.46 -28.94 -32.59
CA ALA A 4 16.58 -28.10 -32.14
C ALA A 4 16.23 -26.61 -31.90
N VAL A 5 15.03 -26.14 -32.24
CA VAL A 5 14.68 -24.70 -32.23
C VAL A 5 13.84 -24.30 -31.01
N PHE A 6 13.21 -25.24 -30.30
CA PHE A 6 12.36 -24.91 -29.13
C PHE A 6 13.10 -24.89 -27.79
N LEU A 7 14.30 -25.47 -27.71
CA LEU A 7 15.08 -25.53 -26.48
C LEU A 7 15.52 -24.14 -25.94
N PRO A 8 15.94 -23.16 -26.77
CA PRO A 8 16.39 -21.86 -26.27
C PRO A 8 15.25 -21.00 -25.69
N LEU A 9 14.05 -21.07 -26.27
CA LEU A 9 12.88 -20.32 -25.80
C LEU A 9 12.33 -20.86 -24.47
N ALA A 10 12.36 -22.19 -24.28
CA ALA A 10 11.99 -22.80 -23.01
C ALA A 10 12.99 -22.44 -21.89
N LEU A 11 14.29 -22.36 -22.20
CA LEU A 11 15.31 -21.95 -21.22
C LEU A 11 15.21 -20.45 -20.86
N ALA A 12 14.90 -19.58 -21.82
CA ALA A 12 14.71 -18.15 -21.59
C ALA A 12 13.49 -17.85 -20.70
N GLY A 13 12.43 -18.65 -20.78
CA GLY A 13 11.25 -18.54 -19.91
C GLY A 13 11.51 -18.91 -18.45
N VAL A 14 12.40 -19.89 -18.19
CA VAL A 14 12.71 -20.36 -16.82
C VAL A 14 13.70 -19.45 -16.09
N ALA A 15 14.64 -18.83 -16.81
CA ALA A 15 15.58 -17.87 -16.21
C ALA A 15 14.88 -16.58 -15.72
N ALA A 16 13.67 -16.29 -16.20
CA ALA A 16 12.93 -15.07 -15.85
C ALA A 16 12.05 -15.20 -14.58
N THR A 17 11.96 -16.38 -13.96
CA THR A 17 11.08 -16.60 -12.79
C THR A 17 11.82 -16.97 -11.51
N SER A 18 13.13 -16.76 -11.42
CA SER A 18 13.81 -16.86 -10.13
C SER A 18 13.29 -15.74 -9.23
N ALA A 19 12.67 -16.12 -8.10
CA ALA A 19 12.23 -15.16 -7.09
C ALA A 19 13.41 -14.26 -6.74
N VAL A 20 13.23 -12.95 -6.88
CA VAL A 20 14.24 -11.98 -6.46
C VAL A 20 14.38 -12.17 -4.94
N PRO A 21 15.60 -12.37 -4.40
CA PRO A 21 15.78 -12.38 -2.96
C PRO A 21 15.15 -11.14 -2.36
N THR A 22 14.64 -11.25 -1.15
CA THR A 22 13.98 -10.12 -0.49
C THR A 22 14.49 -10.03 0.94
N PRO A 23 14.74 -8.82 1.45
CA PRO A 23 15.14 -8.68 2.85
C PRO A 23 14.05 -9.22 3.77
N ALA A 24 14.48 -9.86 4.85
CA ALA A 24 13.60 -10.45 5.85
C ALA A 24 14.12 -10.14 7.26
N ALA A 25 13.29 -9.50 8.08
CA ALA A 25 13.56 -9.27 9.48
C ALA A 25 13.42 -10.59 10.24
N ILE A 26 14.51 -11.05 10.84
CA ILE A 26 14.59 -12.40 11.43
C ILE A 26 14.99 -12.39 12.90
N HIS A 27 15.71 -11.36 13.35
CA HIS A 27 16.31 -11.36 14.69
C HIS A 27 15.99 -10.07 15.44
N VAL A 28 15.55 -10.23 16.68
CA VAL A 28 15.48 -9.16 17.69
C VAL A 28 16.14 -9.67 18.96
N TYR A 29 17.25 -9.03 19.34
CA TYR A 29 18.02 -9.41 20.51
C TYR A 29 18.32 -8.23 21.42
N LEU A 30 18.58 -8.54 22.69
CA LEU A 30 19.20 -7.62 23.63
C LEU A 30 20.66 -8.02 23.80
N GLY A 31 21.58 -7.10 23.52
CA GLY A 31 23.02 -7.29 23.69
C GLY A 31 23.45 -7.13 25.16
N ALA A 32 24.62 -7.65 25.48
CA ALA A 32 25.20 -7.51 26.82
C ALA A 32 25.50 -6.04 27.21
N ASP A 33 25.57 -5.14 26.23
CA ASP A 33 25.73 -3.70 26.40
C ASP A 33 24.40 -2.96 26.66
N GLY A 34 23.30 -3.70 26.79
CA GLY A 34 21.96 -3.17 27.06
C GLY A 34 21.29 -2.50 25.86
N ALA A 35 21.89 -2.56 24.66
CA ALA A 35 21.22 -2.13 23.44
C ALA A 35 20.36 -3.25 22.85
N MET A 36 19.29 -2.87 22.16
CA MET A 36 18.48 -3.78 21.37
C MET A 36 19.00 -3.80 19.94
N TYR A 37 19.18 -5.00 19.38
CA TYR A 37 19.71 -5.25 18.05
C TYR A 37 18.64 -5.85 17.16
N LEU A 38 18.51 -5.31 15.95
CA LEU A 38 17.60 -5.80 14.92
C LEU A 38 18.43 -6.35 13.77
N GLY A 39 18.25 -7.63 13.46
CA GLY A 39 18.98 -8.34 12.41
C GLY A 39 18.05 -8.75 11.27
N ALA A 40 18.41 -8.38 10.06
CA ALA A 40 17.68 -8.79 8.86
C ALA A 40 18.62 -9.42 7.84
N ASP A 41 18.11 -10.41 7.11
CA ASP A 41 18.80 -10.94 5.95
C ASP A 41 18.76 -9.93 4.80
N THR A 42 19.85 -9.85 4.06
CA THR A 42 20.00 -8.98 2.89
C THR A 42 19.92 -9.80 1.61
N LEU A 43 19.75 -9.10 0.48
CA LEU A 43 19.72 -9.73 -0.85
C LEU A 43 20.97 -10.59 -1.18
N LYS A 44 22.07 -10.36 -0.45
CA LYS A 44 23.35 -11.06 -0.64
C LYS A 44 23.53 -12.25 0.31
N GLY A 45 22.53 -12.58 1.13
CA GLY A 45 22.60 -13.64 2.14
C GLY A 45 23.49 -13.29 3.34
N SER A 46 23.78 -12.01 3.55
CA SER A 46 24.48 -11.50 4.74
C SER A 46 23.49 -10.85 5.69
N LEU A 47 23.73 -10.94 7.00
CA LEU A 47 22.93 -10.23 7.99
C LEU A 47 23.36 -8.77 8.11
N ALA A 48 22.42 -7.86 7.96
CA ALA A 48 22.58 -6.46 8.33
C ALA A 48 21.98 -6.25 9.72
N TRP A 49 22.72 -5.52 10.56
CA TRP A 49 22.38 -5.26 11.94
C TRP A 49 22.24 -3.76 12.19
N VAL A 50 21.24 -3.40 12.99
CA VAL A 50 21.12 -2.09 13.60
C VAL A 50 20.97 -2.22 15.10
N ALA A 51 21.36 -1.20 15.84
CA ALA A 51 21.20 -1.11 17.28
C ALA A 51 20.39 0.11 17.69
N THR A 52 19.66 -0.01 18.80
CA THR A 52 18.96 1.09 19.45
C THR A 52 19.08 0.99 20.97
N ARG A 53 19.07 2.13 21.66
CA ARG A 53 19.02 2.21 23.13
C ARG A 53 17.70 2.81 23.63
N ASP A 54 16.87 3.33 22.74
CA ASP A 54 15.65 4.06 23.07
C ASP A 54 14.43 3.57 22.27
N GLY A 55 14.62 2.67 21.30
CA GLY A 55 13.55 2.20 20.40
C GLY A 55 13.14 3.21 19.34
N ARG A 56 13.85 4.33 19.20
CA ARG A 56 13.49 5.44 18.30
C ARG A 56 14.59 5.73 17.29
N THR A 57 15.84 5.80 17.75
CA THR A 57 17.01 5.98 16.88
C THR A 57 17.68 4.63 16.64
N PHE A 58 17.97 4.35 15.37
CA PHE A 58 18.58 3.11 14.92
C PHE A 58 19.86 3.43 14.15
N ASP A 59 20.97 2.93 14.64
CA ASP A 59 22.28 3.11 14.02
C ASP A 59 22.79 1.78 13.47
N PRO A 60 23.47 1.76 12.31
CA PRO A 60 24.13 0.55 11.82
C PRO A 60 25.09 -0.02 12.87
N SER A 61 25.09 -1.33 13.03
CA SER A 61 25.93 -2.03 14.00
C SER A 61 26.54 -3.31 13.42
N SER A 62 27.52 -3.87 14.12
CA SER A 62 27.94 -5.24 13.91
C SER A 62 26.98 -6.21 14.60
N GLU A 63 27.09 -7.49 14.26
CA GLU A 63 26.39 -8.54 15.00
C GLU A 63 26.70 -8.44 16.51
N PRO A 64 25.67 -8.48 17.37
CA PRO A 64 25.86 -8.39 18.81
C PRO A 64 26.52 -9.65 19.40
N VAL A 65 27.35 -9.45 20.43
CA VAL A 65 27.94 -10.56 21.21
C VAL A 65 27.15 -10.73 22.52
N GLY A 66 26.91 -11.96 22.94
CA GLY A 66 26.26 -12.26 24.23
C GLY A 66 24.77 -11.89 24.25
N THR A 67 24.05 -12.26 23.20
CA THR A 67 22.64 -11.91 23.01
C THR A 67 21.68 -12.72 23.86
N THR A 68 20.61 -12.06 24.29
CA THR A 68 19.41 -12.70 24.84
C THR A 68 18.17 -12.23 24.07
N SER A 69 17.06 -12.94 24.19
CA SER A 69 15.76 -12.53 23.62
C SER A 69 14.72 -12.48 24.74
N PRO A 70 14.85 -11.52 25.68
CA PRO A 70 13.96 -11.44 26.82
C PRO A 70 12.54 -11.15 26.34
N GLN A 71 11.63 -12.07 26.70
CA GLN A 71 10.21 -11.95 26.38
C GLN A 71 9.44 -11.15 27.45
N CYS A 72 10.07 -10.84 28.59
CA CYS A 72 9.46 -10.09 29.68
C CYS A 72 10.32 -8.86 30.01
N SER A 73 9.69 -7.80 30.48
CA SER A 73 10.40 -6.65 31.05
C SER A 73 11.18 -7.09 32.29
N LEU A 74 12.45 -6.68 32.42
CA LEU A 74 13.25 -6.95 33.60
C LEU A 74 12.86 -6.00 34.75
N ALA A 75 12.52 -4.76 34.42
CA ALA A 75 12.02 -3.76 35.37
C ALA A 75 10.62 -4.09 35.90
N ALA A 76 9.76 -4.71 35.07
CA ALA A 76 8.42 -5.16 35.44
C ALA A 76 8.19 -6.64 35.02
N PRO A 77 8.73 -7.62 35.77
CA PRO A 77 8.72 -9.04 35.40
C PRO A 77 7.34 -9.69 35.22
N VAL A 78 6.28 -9.00 35.64
CA VAL A 78 4.90 -9.44 35.45
C VAL A 78 4.37 -9.16 34.05
N THR A 79 5.06 -8.36 33.23
CA THR A 79 4.64 -8.02 31.87
C THR A 79 5.52 -8.75 30.86
N CYS A 80 4.90 -9.68 30.14
CA CYS A 80 5.55 -10.49 29.12
C CYS A 80 4.85 -10.38 27.78
N TYR A 81 5.60 -10.58 26.72
CA TYR A 81 5.19 -10.58 25.33
C TYR A 81 5.53 -11.91 24.68
N ARG A 82 4.86 -12.24 23.59
CA ARG A 82 5.25 -13.34 22.71
C ARG A 82 4.75 -13.10 21.29
N VAL A 83 5.44 -13.66 20.32
CA VAL A 83 4.92 -13.79 18.96
C VAL A 83 3.83 -14.85 18.89
N VAL A 84 2.85 -14.66 18.01
CA VAL A 84 1.83 -15.68 17.72
C VAL A 84 2.31 -16.54 16.56
N PRO A 85 2.47 -17.87 16.73
CA PRO A 85 2.93 -18.73 15.64
C PRO A 85 2.08 -18.58 14.38
N GLU A 86 2.74 -18.54 13.22
CA GLU A 86 2.12 -18.46 11.89
C GLU A 86 1.25 -17.20 11.66
N ARG A 87 1.34 -16.20 12.54
CA ARG A 87 0.65 -14.92 12.42
C ARG A 87 1.63 -13.77 12.60
N MET A 88 1.41 -12.69 11.87
CA MET A 88 2.09 -11.42 12.11
C MET A 88 1.45 -10.70 13.29
N ALA A 89 1.57 -11.26 14.50
CA ALA A 89 0.93 -10.73 15.69
C ALA A 89 1.80 -10.91 16.95
N VAL A 90 1.53 -10.08 17.95
CA VAL A 90 2.15 -10.09 19.26
C VAL A 90 1.06 -10.13 20.32
N GLU A 91 1.22 -11.03 21.28
CA GLU A 91 0.39 -11.08 22.48
C GLU A 91 1.14 -10.51 23.69
N ILE A 92 0.40 -9.94 24.63
CA ILE A 92 0.86 -9.47 25.92
C ILE A 92 0.14 -10.25 27.04
N ARG A 93 0.86 -10.48 28.12
CA ARG A 93 0.30 -10.96 29.39
C ARG A 93 0.83 -10.10 30.53
N THR A 94 -0.08 -9.69 31.41
CA THR A 94 0.26 -8.96 32.64
C THR A 94 -0.17 -9.79 33.85
N GLY A 95 0.78 -10.08 34.75
CA GLY A 95 0.58 -10.94 35.92
C GLY A 95 0.26 -12.39 35.53
N THR A 96 -0.75 -12.96 36.17
CA THR A 96 -1.23 -14.34 35.93
C THR A 96 -2.44 -14.41 35.00
N GLY A 97 -2.79 -13.30 34.32
CA GLY A 97 -3.91 -13.25 33.38
C GLY A 97 -3.69 -14.08 32.12
N PRO A 98 -4.73 -14.22 31.27
CA PRO A 98 -4.58 -14.81 29.94
C PRO A 98 -3.73 -13.92 29.04
N TRP A 99 -3.16 -14.52 27.99
CA TRP A 99 -2.56 -13.77 26.89
C TRP A 99 -3.65 -13.02 26.11
N GLN A 100 -3.35 -11.79 25.70
CA GLN A 100 -4.24 -10.93 24.92
C GLN A 100 -3.47 -10.38 23.72
N GLU A 101 -4.14 -10.17 22.60
CA GLU A 101 -3.51 -9.55 21.44
C GLU A 101 -3.08 -8.12 21.78
N SER A 102 -1.79 -7.84 21.67
CA SER A 102 -1.21 -6.50 21.87
C SER A 102 -1.07 -5.75 20.56
N TRP A 103 -0.83 -6.48 19.47
CA TRP A 103 -0.62 -5.92 18.14
C TRP A 103 -0.81 -7.00 17.07
N GLY A 104 -1.38 -6.58 15.96
CA GLY A 104 -1.46 -7.33 14.71
C GLY A 104 -2.18 -6.47 13.68
N PRO A 105 -1.87 -6.62 12.38
CA PRO A 105 -2.70 -6.09 11.32
C PRO A 105 -4.06 -6.80 11.31
N THR A 106 -5.11 -6.06 11.00
CA THR A 106 -6.43 -6.62 10.68
C THR A 106 -6.38 -7.50 9.43
N GLU A 107 -7.39 -8.34 9.23
CA GLU A 107 -7.50 -9.19 8.02
C GLU A 107 -7.38 -8.37 6.72
N LYS A 108 -8.11 -7.24 6.63
CA LYS A 108 -8.01 -6.32 5.50
C LYS A 108 -6.59 -5.78 5.30
N GLN A 109 -5.91 -5.42 6.40
CA GLN A 109 -4.53 -4.95 6.33
C GLN A 109 -3.56 -6.05 5.90
N MET A 110 -3.81 -7.30 6.29
CA MET A 110 -3.05 -8.44 5.80
C MET A 110 -3.22 -8.63 4.30
N ASP A 111 -4.44 -8.51 3.78
CA ASP A 111 -4.69 -8.55 2.34
C ASP A 111 -3.93 -7.42 1.62
N GLU A 112 -3.96 -6.19 2.14
CA GLU A 112 -3.19 -5.06 1.61
C GLU A 112 -1.68 -5.34 1.59
N LEU A 113 -1.13 -6.02 2.61
CA LEU A 113 0.29 -6.43 2.63
C LEU A 113 0.58 -7.52 1.60
N TYR A 114 -0.27 -8.55 1.50
CA TYR A 114 -0.11 -9.57 0.47
C TYR A 114 -0.23 -9.00 -0.95
N ASP A 115 -1.07 -7.99 -1.14
CA ASP A 115 -1.23 -7.29 -2.41
C ASP A 115 0.01 -6.46 -2.76
N ALA A 116 0.58 -5.75 -1.77
CA ALA A 116 1.74 -4.90 -1.97
C ALA A 116 3.05 -5.67 -2.19
N TYR A 117 3.15 -6.90 -1.69
CA TYR A 117 4.35 -7.73 -1.85
C TYR A 117 4.17 -8.73 -3.01
N PRO A 118 4.92 -8.60 -4.13
CA PRO A 118 4.66 -9.32 -5.37
C PRO A 118 4.87 -10.85 -5.30
N ASP A 119 5.56 -11.34 -4.27
CA ASP A 119 6.01 -12.73 -4.18
C ASP A 119 5.13 -13.61 -3.27
N ARG A 120 3.80 -13.43 -3.29
CA ARG A 120 2.82 -14.03 -2.34
C ARG A 120 2.99 -15.52 -2.02
N GLY A 121 3.54 -16.31 -2.95
CA GLY A 121 3.74 -17.74 -2.77
C GLY A 121 5.03 -18.15 -2.06
N SER A 122 5.99 -17.23 -1.89
CA SER A 122 7.35 -17.56 -1.45
C SER A 122 7.68 -17.11 -0.02
N PHE A 123 6.91 -16.18 0.54
CA PHE A 123 7.12 -15.68 1.91
C PHE A 123 5.85 -15.79 2.74
N ARG A 124 6.02 -15.91 4.05
CA ARG A 124 4.94 -15.82 5.04
C ARG A 124 5.07 -14.49 5.77
N LEU A 125 3.96 -13.79 5.94
CA LEU A 125 3.86 -12.63 6.81
C LEU A 125 3.59 -13.13 8.23
N GLU A 126 4.66 -13.39 8.96
CA GLU A 126 4.63 -13.92 10.33
C GLU A 126 5.67 -13.21 11.20
N SER A 127 5.39 -13.14 12.50
CA SER A 127 6.33 -12.61 13.49
C SER A 127 7.31 -13.71 13.89
N GLU A 128 8.61 -13.47 13.74
CA GLU A 128 9.65 -14.49 13.92
C GLU A 128 10.41 -14.34 15.25
N SER A 129 10.73 -13.10 15.65
CA SER A 129 11.54 -12.81 16.82
C SER A 129 11.04 -11.56 17.54
N LEU A 130 11.21 -11.51 18.86
CA LEU A 130 10.79 -10.39 19.70
C LEU A 130 11.78 -10.20 20.85
N ALA A 131 12.01 -8.96 21.27
CA ALA A 131 12.66 -8.67 22.53
C ALA A 131 12.03 -7.45 23.23
N VAL A 132 12.19 -7.40 24.55
CA VAL A 132 11.80 -6.27 25.40
C VAL A 132 13.05 -5.52 25.86
N LEU A 133 13.06 -4.20 25.69
CA LEU A 133 14.11 -3.29 26.17
C LEU A 133 13.49 -2.36 27.22
N ASP A 134 13.97 -2.43 28.45
CA ASP A 134 13.59 -1.48 29.49
C ASP A 134 14.28 -0.13 29.26
N VAL A 135 13.51 0.95 29.32
CA VAL A 135 13.95 2.33 29.10
C VAL A 135 13.37 3.25 30.18
N PRO A 136 13.88 4.48 30.38
CA PRO A 136 13.25 5.41 31.30
C PRO A 136 11.76 5.63 30.98
N GLY A 137 10.89 5.35 31.95
CA GLY A 137 9.44 5.50 31.83
C GLY A 137 8.67 4.22 31.46
N GLY A 138 9.35 3.12 31.14
CA GLY A 138 8.71 1.82 30.87
C GLY A 138 9.59 0.89 30.04
N HIS A 139 9.03 0.32 28.98
CA HIS A 139 9.76 -0.57 28.10
C HIS A 139 9.29 -0.43 26.65
N VAL A 140 10.21 -0.70 25.75
CA VAL A 140 10.02 -0.81 24.32
C VAL A 140 9.99 -2.28 23.95
N VAL A 141 9.18 -2.63 22.96
CA VAL A 141 9.16 -3.98 22.40
C VAL A 141 9.46 -3.88 20.92
N ALA A 142 10.39 -4.67 20.40
CA ALA A 142 10.57 -4.80 18.97
C ALA A 142 10.22 -6.22 18.52
N VAL A 143 9.63 -6.33 17.34
CA VAL A 143 9.27 -7.60 16.70
C VAL A 143 9.76 -7.60 15.26
N ALA A 144 10.30 -8.74 14.82
CA ALA A 144 10.71 -9.00 13.46
C ALA A 144 9.57 -9.69 12.70
N ASN A 145 9.07 -9.06 11.64
CA ASN A 145 7.92 -9.50 10.86
C ASN A 145 8.31 -9.94 9.44
N ARG A 146 9.45 -10.63 9.31
CA ARG A 146 9.99 -11.14 8.04
C ARG A 146 9.97 -10.06 6.96
N ARG A 147 9.19 -10.28 5.89
CA ARG A 147 9.13 -9.41 4.71
C ARG A 147 8.68 -7.98 5.03
N ASP A 148 7.89 -7.80 6.08
CA ASP A 148 7.37 -6.50 6.47
C ASP A 148 8.37 -5.62 7.24
N GLY A 149 9.52 -6.20 7.62
CA GLY A 149 10.52 -5.53 8.43
C GLY A 149 10.20 -5.61 9.92
N PHE A 150 10.57 -4.59 10.67
CA PHE A 150 10.38 -4.55 12.12
C PHE A 150 9.18 -3.69 12.50
N ALA A 151 8.56 -4.02 13.64
CA ALA A 151 7.61 -3.15 14.33
C ALA A 151 8.08 -2.91 15.76
N VAL A 152 7.79 -1.72 16.29
CA VAL A 152 8.21 -1.28 17.61
C VAL A 152 7.03 -0.74 18.39
N ARG A 153 6.86 -1.25 19.61
CA ARG A 153 5.98 -0.69 20.64
C ARG A 153 6.74 0.35 21.43
N GLU A 154 6.21 1.55 21.51
CA GLU A 154 6.74 2.62 22.36
C GLU A 154 6.30 2.48 23.82
N VAL A 155 6.89 3.31 24.68
CA VAL A 155 6.59 3.36 26.12
C VAL A 155 5.12 3.70 26.39
N ASP A 156 4.50 4.54 25.55
CA ASP A 156 3.07 4.89 25.63
C ASP A 156 2.14 3.76 25.16
N GLY A 157 2.71 2.67 24.63
CA GLY A 157 2.01 1.49 24.16
C GLY A 157 1.55 1.55 22.71
N THR A 158 1.84 2.63 21.99
CA THR A 158 1.60 2.70 20.55
C THR A 158 2.57 1.80 19.80
N TRP A 159 2.09 1.18 18.71
CA TRP A 159 2.90 0.38 17.82
C TRP A 159 3.12 1.12 16.51
N ARG A 160 4.36 1.10 16.01
CA ARG A 160 4.71 1.55 14.67
C ARG A 160 5.47 0.49 13.91
N ARG A 161 5.17 0.34 12.62
CA ARG A 161 6.00 -0.42 11.68
C ARG A 161 7.13 0.49 11.21
N ILE A 162 8.36 0.02 11.28
CA ILE A 162 9.56 0.80 10.94
C ILE A 162 10.32 0.27 9.72
N GLY A 163 9.88 -0.85 9.12
CA GLY A 163 10.56 -1.44 7.94
C GLY A 163 11.93 -1.97 8.30
N PHE A 164 12.94 -1.72 7.46
CA PHE A 164 14.33 -2.13 7.65
C PHE A 164 15.24 -0.90 7.81
N PRO A 165 15.28 -0.30 9.02
CA PRO A 165 15.99 0.95 9.25
C PRO A 165 17.45 0.86 8.78
N THR A 166 17.91 1.90 8.07
CA THR A 166 19.28 2.08 7.58
C THR A 166 19.78 1.07 6.54
N MET A 167 18.91 0.18 6.02
CA MET A 167 19.28 -0.69 4.90
C MET A 167 19.20 0.07 3.57
N PRO A 168 20.24 -0.02 2.69
CA PRO A 168 20.17 0.57 1.36
C PRO A 168 19.04 -0.06 0.55
N ASP A 169 18.31 0.75 -0.20
CA ASP A 169 17.18 0.36 -1.05
C ASP A 169 15.91 -0.14 -0.32
N ASP A 170 15.76 0.21 0.97
CA ASP A 170 14.62 -0.24 1.76
C ASP A 170 13.32 0.54 1.45
N PRO A 171 12.25 -0.12 0.98
CA PRO A 171 10.94 0.49 0.95
C PRO A 171 10.44 0.67 2.38
N ALA A 172 10.05 1.91 2.72
CA ALA A 172 9.28 2.17 3.93
C ALA A 172 8.10 1.18 4.03
N PRO A 173 7.73 0.74 5.25
CA PRO A 173 6.66 -0.23 5.42
C PRO A 173 5.39 0.26 4.72
N VAL A 174 4.73 -0.66 4.01
CA VAL A 174 3.51 -0.37 3.23
C VAL A 174 2.49 0.30 4.13
N GLU A 175 2.14 1.55 3.84
CA GLU A 175 1.15 2.26 4.65
C GLU A 175 -0.27 1.81 4.30
N PHE A 176 -1.03 1.46 5.34
CA PHE A 176 -2.41 1.00 5.19
C PHE A 176 -3.32 2.11 4.65
N GLY A 177 -4.26 1.73 3.78
CA GLY A 177 -5.33 2.61 3.32
C GLY A 177 -4.93 3.75 2.36
N LYS A 178 -3.70 3.79 1.84
CA LYS A 178 -3.27 4.84 0.90
C LYS A 178 -3.79 4.69 -0.54
N GLU A 179 -4.12 3.48 -0.98
CA GLU A 179 -4.51 3.25 -2.39
C GLU A 179 -5.83 3.94 -2.79
N ALA A 180 -6.76 4.12 -1.85
CA ALA A 180 -8.05 4.76 -2.14
C ALA A 180 -7.91 6.24 -2.50
N ALA A 181 -6.91 6.95 -1.98
CA ALA A 181 -6.77 8.39 -2.19
C ALA A 181 -6.28 8.75 -3.60
N GLY A 182 -5.36 7.94 -4.16
CA GLY A 182 -4.78 8.20 -5.48
C GLY A 182 -5.79 8.02 -6.61
N MET A 183 -6.52 6.91 -6.60
CA MET A 183 -7.56 6.62 -7.59
C MET A 183 -8.72 7.63 -7.52
N PHE A 184 -9.14 8.02 -6.32
CA PHE A 184 -10.17 9.06 -6.14
C PHE A 184 -9.74 10.40 -6.74
N THR A 185 -8.49 10.81 -6.51
CA THR A 185 -7.93 12.05 -7.07
C THR A 185 -7.92 12.00 -8.60
N PHE A 186 -7.50 10.87 -9.19
CA PHE A 186 -7.50 10.70 -10.64
C PHE A 186 -8.92 10.77 -11.24
N VAL A 187 -9.88 10.02 -10.68
CA VAL A 187 -11.29 10.04 -11.11
C VAL A 187 -11.89 11.44 -11.01
N LEU A 188 -11.63 12.14 -9.90
CA LEU A 188 -12.10 13.51 -9.68
C LEU A 188 -11.51 14.48 -10.71
N VAL A 189 -10.20 14.39 -10.99
CA VAL A 189 -9.52 15.22 -12.02
C VAL A 189 -10.09 14.97 -13.41
N VAL A 190 -10.31 13.70 -13.78
CA VAL A 190 -10.90 13.35 -15.09
C VAL A 190 -12.33 13.90 -15.22
N LEU A 191 -13.14 13.79 -14.17
CA LEU A 191 -14.52 14.28 -14.18
C LEU A 191 -14.57 15.82 -14.22
N LEU A 192 -13.78 16.50 -13.39
CA LEU A 192 -13.71 17.96 -13.39
C LEU A 192 -13.14 18.50 -14.71
N GLY A 193 -12.12 17.85 -15.27
CA GLY A 193 -11.56 18.17 -16.58
C GLY A 193 -12.60 18.01 -17.70
N GLY A 194 -13.35 16.90 -17.70
CA GLY A 194 -14.44 16.67 -18.64
C GLY A 194 -15.55 17.72 -18.53
N LEU A 195 -15.94 18.08 -17.31
CA LEU A 195 -16.94 19.12 -17.05
C LEU A 195 -16.48 20.51 -17.52
N LEU A 196 -15.23 20.88 -17.26
CA LEU A 196 -14.68 22.17 -17.72
C LEU A 196 -14.61 22.24 -19.25
N LEU A 197 -14.21 21.14 -19.90
CA LEU A 197 -14.14 21.06 -21.37
C LEU A 197 -15.52 21.17 -22.03
N SER A 198 -16.59 20.71 -21.38
CA SER A 198 -17.96 20.83 -21.92
C SER A 198 -18.67 22.13 -21.52
N ALA A 199 -18.43 22.65 -20.32
CA ALA A 199 -19.08 23.86 -19.81
C ALA A 199 -18.67 25.12 -20.61
N VAL A 200 -17.41 25.25 -21.01
CA VAL A 200 -16.92 26.41 -21.78
C VAL A 200 -17.62 26.58 -23.14
N PRO A 201 -17.68 25.57 -24.03
CA PRO A 201 -18.40 25.69 -25.29
C PRO A 201 -19.92 25.84 -25.08
N ALA A 202 -20.48 25.17 -24.06
CA ALA A 202 -21.89 25.29 -23.74
C ALA A 202 -22.27 26.74 -23.34
N TRP A 203 -21.47 27.36 -22.47
CA TRP A 203 -21.64 28.75 -22.05
C TRP A 203 -21.47 29.74 -23.21
N ARG A 204 -20.47 29.53 -24.07
CA ARG A 204 -20.28 30.35 -25.28
C ARG A 204 -21.47 30.26 -26.24
N ALA A 205 -22.04 29.07 -26.41
CA ALA A 205 -23.20 28.87 -27.27
C ALA A 205 -24.49 29.44 -26.67
N HIS A 206 -24.67 29.37 -25.35
CA HIS A 206 -25.77 30.02 -24.63
C HIS A 206 -25.75 31.54 -24.80
N ARG A 207 -24.57 32.18 -24.62
CA ARG A 207 -24.41 33.63 -24.83
C ARG A 207 -24.74 34.10 -26.25
N ARG A 208 -24.75 33.19 -27.24
CA ARG A 208 -25.14 33.46 -28.63
C ARG A 208 -26.63 33.23 -28.90
N GLY A 209 -27.44 33.05 -27.86
CA GLY A 209 -28.89 32.93 -27.96
C GLY A 209 -29.41 31.54 -28.31
N ASN A 210 -28.63 30.47 -28.09
CA ASN A 210 -29.12 29.10 -28.26
C ASN A 210 -29.53 28.50 -26.89
N PRO A 211 -30.83 28.52 -26.52
CA PRO A 211 -31.28 28.05 -25.21
C PRO A 211 -31.18 26.52 -25.06
N HIS A 212 -31.10 25.77 -26.16
CA HIS A 212 -31.14 24.30 -26.12
C HIS A 212 -29.84 23.66 -25.60
N VAL A 213 -28.77 24.44 -25.47
CA VAL A 213 -27.44 23.96 -25.06
C VAL A 213 -27.42 23.49 -23.59
N TRP A 214 -28.32 24.01 -22.75
CA TRP A 214 -28.44 23.57 -21.35
C TRP A 214 -28.90 22.12 -21.19
N TRP A 215 -29.62 21.56 -22.17
CA TRP A 215 -30.00 20.15 -22.15
C TRP A 215 -28.79 19.21 -22.27
N LEU A 216 -27.71 19.63 -22.93
CA LEU A 216 -26.49 18.85 -23.07
C LEU A 216 -25.68 18.79 -21.76
N LEU A 217 -25.66 19.88 -21.00
CA LEU A 217 -25.05 19.88 -19.66
C LEU A 217 -25.87 19.06 -18.67
N LEU A 218 -27.20 19.13 -18.76
CA LEU A 218 -28.09 18.33 -17.91
C LEU A 218 -27.87 16.83 -18.14
N ALA A 219 -27.73 16.40 -19.39
CA ALA A 219 -27.43 15.01 -19.73
C ALA A 219 -26.09 14.54 -19.13
N GLN A 220 -25.05 15.39 -19.17
CA GLN A 220 -23.77 15.05 -18.55
C GLN A 220 -23.86 14.92 -17.02
N VAL A 221 -24.59 15.81 -16.35
CA VAL A 221 -24.79 15.72 -14.89
C VAL A 221 -25.58 14.47 -14.51
N CYS A 222 -26.65 14.16 -15.26
CA CYS A 222 -27.47 12.97 -15.05
C CYS A 222 -26.71 11.66 -15.28
N CYS A 223 -25.77 11.63 -16.24
CA CYS A 223 -24.95 10.44 -16.48
C CYS A 223 -23.71 10.36 -15.58
N GLY A 224 -23.16 11.49 -15.13
CA GLY A 224 -21.96 11.54 -14.30
C GLY A 224 -22.21 11.09 -12.85
N GLY A 225 -23.37 11.41 -12.29
CA GLY A 225 -23.75 11.03 -10.92
C GLY A 225 -23.77 9.51 -10.69
N PRO A 226 -24.45 8.70 -11.53
CA PRO A 226 -24.46 7.25 -11.42
C PRO A 226 -23.07 6.63 -11.61
N VAL A 227 -22.24 7.15 -12.52
CA VAL A 227 -20.85 6.66 -12.70
C VAL A 227 -20.02 6.91 -11.45
N LEU A 228 -20.14 8.09 -10.84
CA LEU A 228 -19.52 8.40 -9.55
C LEU A 228 -20.00 7.50 -8.43
N TRP A 229 -21.30 7.21 -8.38
CA TRP A 229 -21.88 6.33 -7.36
C TRP A 229 -21.42 4.87 -7.52
N ILE A 230 -21.39 4.35 -8.76
CA ILE A 230 -20.88 3.02 -9.06
C ILE A 230 -19.38 2.92 -8.76
N ALA A 231 -18.59 3.94 -9.13
CA ALA A 231 -17.17 4.00 -8.78
C ALA A 231 -16.96 4.00 -7.27
N PHE A 232 -17.76 4.78 -6.54
CA PHE A 232 -17.72 4.82 -5.08
C PHE A 232 -18.11 3.49 -4.42
N ASP A 233 -19.17 2.83 -4.89
CA ASP A 233 -19.61 1.53 -4.38
C ASP A 233 -18.62 0.41 -4.70
N ALA A 234 -18.06 0.40 -5.92
CA ALA A 234 -16.99 -0.51 -6.33
C ALA A 234 -15.74 -0.36 -5.44
N MET A 235 -15.33 0.89 -5.18
CA MET A 235 -14.21 1.18 -4.27
C MET A 235 -14.49 0.74 -2.83
N ARG A 236 -15.74 0.87 -2.36
CA ARG A 236 -16.11 0.43 -1.01
C ARG A 236 -16.02 -1.09 -0.85
N LYS A 237 -16.28 -1.84 -1.92
CA LYS A 237 -16.38 -3.31 -1.89
C LYS A 237 -15.09 -4.04 -2.28
N HIS A 238 -14.06 -3.34 -2.75
CA HIS A 238 -12.77 -3.92 -3.19
C HIS A 238 -12.93 -5.11 -4.15
N ASP A 239 -13.98 -5.11 -4.99
CA ASP A 239 -14.23 -6.21 -5.91
C ASP A 239 -13.55 -5.91 -7.27
N PRO A 240 -12.55 -6.70 -7.70
CA PRO A 240 -11.83 -6.46 -8.95
C PRO A 240 -12.75 -6.52 -10.18
N VAL A 241 -13.86 -7.25 -10.12
CA VAL A 241 -14.85 -7.32 -11.21
C VAL A 241 -15.54 -5.97 -11.41
N THR A 242 -15.81 -5.25 -10.31
CA THR A 242 -16.43 -3.91 -10.39
C THR A 242 -15.47 -2.84 -10.90
N SER A 243 -14.16 -3.00 -10.71
CA SER A 243 -13.13 -2.06 -11.20
C SER A 243 -13.06 -2.00 -12.74
N PHE A 244 -13.26 -3.14 -13.41
CA PHE A 244 -13.39 -3.19 -14.88
C PHE A 244 -14.65 -2.44 -15.37
N GLY A 245 -15.76 -2.56 -14.64
CA GLY A 245 -17.00 -1.84 -14.94
C GLY A 245 -16.85 -0.32 -14.83
N VAL A 246 -16.09 0.16 -13.84
CA VAL A 246 -15.80 1.60 -13.65
C VAL A 246 -14.97 2.15 -14.81
N THR A 247 -13.89 1.45 -15.19
CA THR A 247 -13.02 1.87 -16.30
C THR A 247 -13.77 1.94 -17.63
N GLY A 248 -14.62 0.94 -17.90
CA GLY A 248 -15.49 0.94 -19.09
C GLY A 248 -16.49 2.09 -19.09
N SER A 249 -17.10 2.38 -17.94
CA SER A 249 -18.08 3.46 -17.80
C SER A 249 -17.46 4.85 -18.01
N VAL A 250 -16.23 5.06 -17.52
CA VAL A 250 -15.46 6.30 -17.75
C VAL A 250 -15.14 6.49 -19.24
N LEU A 251 -14.73 5.42 -19.95
CA LEU A 251 -14.49 5.47 -21.39
C LEU A 251 -15.76 5.79 -22.19
N VAL A 252 -16.90 5.22 -21.81
CA VAL A 252 -18.19 5.55 -22.43
C VAL A 252 -18.56 7.01 -22.19
N PHE A 253 -18.34 7.53 -20.98
CA PHE A 253 -18.63 8.93 -20.67
C PHE A 253 -17.72 9.90 -21.44
N LEU A 254 -16.42 9.60 -21.51
CA LEU A 254 -15.44 10.39 -22.27
C LEU A 254 -15.78 10.37 -23.77
N SER A 255 -16.08 9.20 -24.33
CA SER A 255 -16.43 9.08 -25.75
C SER A 255 -17.71 9.85 -26.10
N ALA A 256 -18.76 9.71 -25.29
CA ALA A 256 -20.00 10.48 -25.44
C ALA A 256 -19.75 11.99 -25.36
N SER A 257 -18.89 12.43 -24.44
CA SER A 257 -18.53 13.84 -24.29
C SER A 257 -17.76 14.37 -25.50
N THR A 258 -16.78 13.62 -26.02
CA THR A 258 -16.04 13.99 -27.24
C THR A 258 -16.93 14.01 -28.48
N CYS A 259 -17.82 13.02 -28.65
CA CYS A 259 -18.77 13.00 -29.77
C CYS A 259 -19.71 14.21 -29.73
N THR A 260 -20.20 14.57 -28.55
CA THR A 260 -21.06 15.75 -28.37
C THR A 260 -20.31 17.04 -28.70
N ALA A 261 -19.05 17.17 -28.26
CA ALA A 261 -18.21 18.32 -28.58
C ALA A 261 -17.92 18.44 -30.09
N LEU A 262 -17.60 17.32 -30.76
CA LEU A 262 -17.39 17.28 -32.21
C LEU A 262 -18.65 17.65 -32.99
N ALA A 263 -19.81 17.09 -32.61
CA ALA A 263 -21.09 17.40 -33.25
C ALA A 263 -21.41 18.90 -33.15
N MET A 264 -21.15 19.52 -32.00
CA MET A 264 -21.31 20.96 -31.82
C MET A 264 -20.33 21.78 -32.69
N ALA A 265 -19.08 21.33 -32.82
CA ALA A 265 -18.07 22.00 -33.65
C ALA A 265 -18.46 21.98 -35.15
N PHE A 266 -18.91 20.82 -35.67
CA PHE A 266 -19.37 20.70 -37.05
C PHE A 266 -20.64 21.53 -37.33
N ALA A 267 -21.62 21.51 -36.40
CA ALA A 267 -22.83 22.33 -36.52
C ALA A 267 -22.54 23.84 -36.48
N TRP A 268 -21.41 24.25 -35.91
CA TRP A 268 -20.94 25.63 -35.91
C TRP A 268 -20.29 26.00 -37.25
N ALA A 269 -19.38 25.17 -37.77
CA ALA A 269 -18.69 25.41 -39.03
C ALA A 269 -19.65 25.47 -40.24
N GLY A 270 -20.72 24.66 -40.24
CA GLY A 270 -21.72 24.70 -41.32
C GLY A 270 -22.51 26.01 -41.39
N ARG A 271 -22.66 26.74 -40.28
CA ARG A 271 -23.46 27.98 -40.23
C ARG A 271 -22.71 29.20 -40.76
N THR A 272 -21.38 29.21 -40.68
CA THR A 272 -20.58 30.33 -41.21
C THR A 272 -20.51 30.31 -42.73
N SER A 273 -20.57 29.13 -43.35
CA SER A 273 -20.51 28.98 -44.81
C SER A 273 -21.72 29.54 -45.58
N VAL A 274 -22.87 29.71 -44.92
CA VAL A 274 -24.13 30.11 -45.60
C VAL A 274 -24.32 31.64 -45.62
N ARG A 275 -23.50 32.40 -44.89
CA ARG A 275 -23.62 33.86 -44.84
C ARG A 275 -22.77 34.61 -45.86
N ASP A 276 -21.82 33.94 -46.51
CA ASP A 276 -20.89 34.56 -47.46
C ASP A 276 -21.21 34.20 -48.93
N SER A 277 -22.39 33.62 -49.18
CA SER A 277 -22.95 33.30 -50.51
C SER A 277 -24.28 33.99 -50.71
#